data_AF-A0A0G1JGA6-F1
#
_entry.id   AF-A0A0G1JGA6-F1
#
_cell.length_a   1.000
_cell.length_b   1.000
_cell.length_c   1.000
_cell.angle_alpha   90.00
_cell.angle_beta   90.00
_cell.angle_gamma   90.00
#
_symmetry.space_group_name_H-M   'P 1'
#
loop_
_entity.id
_entity.type
_entity.pdbx_description
1 polymer ?
#
loop_
_entity_poly.entity_id
_entity_poly.type
_entity_poly.pdbx_seq_one_letter_code
_entity_poly.pdbx_strand_id
1 'polypeptide(L)'
;MISFVSLAFIFGRMQWGVVGITIAMSFSNLIDFLLLYWIVRHRVGALGISTRIYKMIFASAVTAIFLWLPMRLLDQLVFDTTRTVPLILLTLTASTVGFSVYLIFSALFRIEELQEVVQIAKKLGNWRKILVSTDEVIETPGSN
;
A
#
# COMPACT_ATOMS: atom_id res chain seq x y z
N MET A 1 19.72 -5.19 9.78
CA MET A 1 20.63 -4.43 10.70
C MET A 1 22.05 -4.28 10.17
N ILE A 2 22.72 -5.37 9.76
CA ILE A 2 24.08 -5.29 9.18
C ILE A 2 24.07 -4.44 7.89
N SER A 3 23.11 -4.69 7.00
CA SER A 3 22.87 -3.92 5.78
C SER A 3 22.70 -2.42 6.05
N PHE A 4 22.02 -2.07 7.15
CA PHE A 4 21.75 -0.68 7.53
C PHE A 4 23.02 0.02 7.99
N VAL A 5 23.78 -0.62 8.88
CA VAL A 5 25.03 -0.03 9.41
C VAL A 5 26.04 0.18 8.28
N SER A 6 26.14 -0.78 7.35
CA SER A 6 27.01 -0.66 6.17
C SER A 6 26.58 0.48 5.24
N LEU A 7 25.29 0.61 4.91
CA LEU A 7 24.80 1.70 4.07
C LEU A 7 24.91 3.07 4.77
N ALA A 8 24.55 3.15 6.04
CA ALA A 8 24.61 4.40 6.81
C ALA A 8 26.04 4.94 6.92
N PHE A 9 27.03 4.04 7.04
CA PHE A 9 28.44 4.41 7.03
C PHE A 9 28.89 4.98 5.68
N ILE A 10 28.43 4.41 4.56
CA ILE A 10 28.74 4.88 3.20
C ILE A 10 28.08 6.24 2.93
N PHE A 11 26.79 6.38 3.23
CA PHE A 11 26.05 7.63 3.00
C PHE A 11 26.45 8.75 3.99
N GLY A 12 26.87 8.41 5.20
CA GLY A 12 27.39 9.37 6.18
C GLY A 12 28.69 10.04 5.73
N ARG A 13 29.51 9.37 4.89
CA ARG A 13 30.71 9.97 4.28
C ARG A 13 30.38 11.02 3.21
N MET A 14 29.17 10.98 2.61
CA MET A 14 28.76 11.85 1.51
C MET A 14 28.19 13.22 1.94
N GLN A 15 28.26 13.62 3.22
CA GLN A 15 27.76 14.91 3.73
C GLN A 15 26.25 15.16 3.50
N TRP A 16 25.45 14.12 3.25
CA TRP A 16 24.00 14.25 3.00
C TRP A 16 23.15 14.40 4.27
N GLY A 17 23.77 14.68 5.42
CA GLY A 17 23.10 14.93 6.69
C GLY A 17 22.07 13.86 7.07
N VAL A 18 20.91 14.30 7.55
CA VAL A 18 19.79 13.42 7.96
C VAL A 18 19.20 12.65 6.76
N VAL A 19 19.17 13.26 5.57
CA VAL A 19 18.61 12.65 4.36
C VAL A 19 19.37 11.37 3.99
N GLY A 20 20.71 11.39 4.12
CA GLY A 20 21.53 10.21 3.88
C GLY A 20 21.17 9.03 4.79
N ILE A 21 20.83 9.30 6.04
CA ILE A 21 20.43 8.26 7.02
C ILE A 21 19.06 7.67 6.65
N THR A 22 18.09 8.51 6.26
CA THR A 22 16.75 8.04 5.87
C THR A 22 16.78 7.23 4.57
N ILE A 23 17.61 7.63 3.60
CA ILE A 23 17.84 6.88 2.36
C ILE A 23 18.50 5.54 2.68
N ALA A 24 19.56 5.54 3.51
CA ALA A 24 20.23 4.31 3.94
C ALA A 24 19.27 3.34 4.64
N MET A 25 18.36 3.85 5.47
CA MET A 25 17.34 3.05 6.13
C MET A 25 16.36 2.41 5.14
N SER A 26 15.83 3.20 4.21
CA SER A 26 14.87 2.72 3.20
C SER A 26 15.51 1.66 2.29
N PHE A 27 16.73 1.90 1.82
CA PHE A 27 17.47 0.94 1.01
C PHE A 27 17.87 -0.31 1.78
N SER A 28 18.29 -0.18 3.03
CA SER A 28 18.60 -1.34 3.85
C SER A 28 17.37 -2.22 4.06
N ASN A 29 16.21 -1.63 4.34
CA ASN A 29 14.97 -2.39 4.51
C ASN A 29 14.58 -3.10 3.23
N LEU A 30 14.77 -2.46 2.07
CA LEU A 30 14.54 -3.10 0.77
C LEU A 30 15.47 -4.28 0.54
N ILE A 31 16.77 -4.13 0.85
CA ILE A 31 17.76 -5.21 0.72
C ILE A 31 17.43 -6.37 1.67
N ASP A 32 17.15 -6.07 2.94
CA ASP A 32 16.80 -7.07 3.95
C ASP A 32 15.53 -7.83 3.52
N PHE A 33 14.51 -7.13 3.00
CA PHE A 33 13.31 -7.75 2.43
C PHE A 33 13.63 -8.67 1.23
N LEU A 34 14.45 -8.22 0.28
CA LEU A 34 14.81 -9.01 -0.90
C LEU A 34 15.60 -10.27 -0.53
N LEU A 35 16.55 -10.15 0.40
CA LEU A 35 17.32 -11.28 0.93
C LEU A 35 16.40 -12.28 1.62
N LEU A 36 15.49 -11.81 2.48
CA LEU A 36 14.57 -12.66 3.21
C LEU A 36 13.59 -13.35 2.24
N TYR A 37 13.06 -12.62 1.26
CA TYR A 37 12.21 -13.18 0.20
C TYR A 37 12.95 -14.27 -0.60
N TRP A 38 14.21 -14.03 -0.96
CA TRP A 38 15.03 -14.99 -1.70
C TRP A 38 15.31 -16.25 -0.88
N ILE A 39 15.68 -16.12 0.40
CA ILE A 39 15.92 -17.25 1.30
C ILE A 39 14.64 -18.07 1.49
N VAL A 40 13.50 -17.40 1.74
CA VAL A 40 12.20 -18.07 1.90
C VAL A 40 11.81 -18.81 0.62
N ARG A 41 11.98 -18.18 -0.54
CA ARG A 41 11.71 -18.82 -1.84
C ARG A 41 12.58 -20.06 -2.06
N HIS A 42 13.84 -20.02 -1.63
CA HIS A 42 14.74 -21.17 -1.77
C HIS A 42 14.40 -22.30 -0.78
N ARG A 43 13.92 -21.96 0.43
CA ARG A 43 13.60 -22.94 1.48
C ARG A 43 12.20 -23.56 1.37
N VAL A 44 11.20 -22.76 1.00
CA VAL A 44 9.77 -23.14 0.98
C VAL A 44 9.27 -23.40 -0.44
N GLY A 45 9.98 -22.93 -1.46
CA GLY A 45 9.58 -23.04 -2.87
C GLY A 45 8.93 -21.77 -3.43
N ALA A 46 8.39 -21.86 -4.65
CA ALA A 46 7.81 -20.71 -5.33
C ALA A 46 6.48 -20.27 -4.68
N LEU A 47 6.43 -19.05 -4.16
CA LEU A 47 5.27 -18.52 -3.46
C LEU A 47 4.09 -18.13 -4.39
N GLY A 48 4.24 -18.18 -5.71
CA GLY A 48 3.19 -17.77 -6.67
C GLY A 48 2.86 -16.26 -6.69
N ILE A 49 3.43 -15.47 -5.78
CA ILE A 49 3.14 -14.03 -5.61
C ILE A 49 3.85 -13.16 -6.68
N SER A 50 4.89 -13.65 -7.34
CA SER A 50 5.73 -12.83 -8.25
C SER A 50 4.92 -12.21 -9.40
N THR A 51 4.04 -12.98 -10.05
CA THR A 51 3.21 -12.49 -11.17
C THR A 51 2.21 -11.43 -10.73
N ARG A 52 1.68 -11.56 -9.52
CA ARG A 52 0.74 -10.62 -8.89
C ARG A 52 1.42 -9.28 -8.58
N ILE A 53 2.63 -9.31 -8.01
CA ILE A 53 3.44 -8.10 -7.75
C ILE A 53 3.69 -7.32 -9.04
N TYR A 54 4.08 -7.98 -10.14
CA TYR A 54 4.34 -7.29 -11.39
C TYR A 54 3.09 -6.60 -11.96
N LYS A 55 1.91 -7.23 -11.86
CA LYS A 55 0.64 -6.61 -12.27
C LYS A 55 0.33 -5.36 -11.44
N MET A 56 0.57 -5.39 -10.13
CA MET A 56 0.36 -4.24 -9.24
C MET A 56 1.34 -3.09 -9.51
N ILE A 57 2.61 -3.40 -9.76
CA ILE A 57 3.62 -2.40 -10.12
C ILE A 57 3.22 -1.72 -11.43
N PHE A 58 2.79 -2.49 -12.42
CA PHE A 58 2.34 -1.95 -13.71
C PHE A 58 1.08 -1.07 -13.56
N ALA A 59 0.08 -1.54 -12.82
CA ALA A 59 -1.13 -0.75 -12.54
C ALA A 59 -0.80 0.56 -11.79
N SER A 60 0.13 0.51 -10.83
CA SER A 60 0.62 1.69 -10.11
C SER A 60 1.34 2.67 -11.04
N ALA A 61 2.18 2.18 -11.95
CA ALA A 61 2.89 3.03 -12.91
C ALA A 61 1.93 3.75 -13.87
N VAL A 62 0.91 3.04 -14.38
CA VAL A 62 -0.13 3.65 -15.21
C VAL A 62 -0.93 4.68 -14.41
N THR A 63 -1.31 4.35 -13.18
CA THR A 63 -2.00 5.28 -12.28
C THR A 63 -1.19 6.55 -12.06
N ALA A 64 0.13 6.45 -11.86
CA ALA A 64 0.99 7.61 -11.67
C ALA A 64 0.94 8.59 -12.85
N ILE A 65 0.92 8.08 -14.08
CA ILE A 65 0.78 8.91 -15.29
C ILE A 65 -0.59 9.61 -15.32
N PHE A 66 -1.65 8.86 -15.06
CA PHE A 66 -3.02 9.37 -15.03
C PHE A 66 -3.33 10.28 -13.85
N LEU A 67 -2.56 10.24 -12.77
CA LEU A 67 -2.67 11.11 -11.60
C LEU A 67 -1.89 12.40 -11.80
N TRP A 68 -0.70 12.31 -12.40
CA TRP A 68 0.16 13.45 -12.66
C TRP A 68 -0.50 14.49 -13.57
N LEU A 69 -1.18 14.03 -14.62
CA LEU A 69 -1.86 14.90 -15.58
C LEU A 69 -2.96 15.78 -14.93
N PRO A 70 -3.98 15.24 -14.24
CA PRO A 70 -5.02 16.04 -13.61
C PRO A 70 -4.48 16.89 -12.46
N MET A 71 -3.50 16.41 -11.69
CA MET A 71 -2.86 17.23 -10.65
C MET A 71 -2.26 18.49 -11.27
N ARG A 72 -1.49 18.35 -12.37
CA ARG A 72 -0.85 19.49 -13.03
C ARG A 72 -1.85 20.42 -13.72
N LEU A 73 -2.92 19.87 -14.31
CA LEU A 73 -3.96 20.67 -14.95
C LEU A 73 -4.78 21.46 -13.93
N LEU A 74 -5.19 20.83 -12.82
CA LEU A 74 -6.01 21.46 -11.79
C LEU A 74 -5.24 22.57 -11.04
N ASP A 75 -3.95 22.35 -10.78
CA ASP A 75 -3.05 23.37 -10.20
C ASP A 75 -2.88 24.59 -11.11
N GLN A 76 -2.87 24.41 -12.43
CA GLN A 76 -2.67 25.53 -13.37
C GLN A 76 -3.97 26.25 -13.76
N LEU A 77 -5.10 25.53 -13.88
CA LEU A 77 -6.36 26.11 -14.37
C LEU A 77 -7.33 26.55 -13.28
N VAL A 78 -7.32 25.92 -12.10
CA VAL A 78 -8.43 26.04 -11.13
C VAL A 78 -7.96 26.48 -9.75
N PHE A 79 -6.82 25.98 -9.27
CA PHE A 79 -6.38 26.18 -7.89
C PHE A 79 -5.12 27.04 -7.80
N ASP A 80 -5.22 28.20 -7.14
CA ASP A 80 -4.03 28.99 -6.78
C ASP A 80 -3.38 28.38 -5.52
N THR A 81 -2.35 27.55 -5.72
CA THR A 81 -1.62 26.84 -4.64
C THR A 81 -0.78 27.73 -3.74
N THR A 82 -0.77 29.05 -3.96
CA THR A 82 -0.18 30.02 -3.03
C THR A 82 -0.94 30.08 -1.70
N ARG A 83 -2.18 29.56 -1.65
CA ARG A 83 -3.03 29.53 -0.44
C ARG A 83 -3.27 28.09 0.03
N THR A 84 -3.40 27.92 1.35
CA THR A 84 -3.55 26.61 2.01
C THR A 84 -4.85 25.89 1.65
N VAL A 85 -5.96 26.61 1.47
CA VAL A 85 -7.28 26.01 1.16
C VAL A 85 -7.31 25.39 -0.24
N PRO A 86 -6.88 26.09 -1.31
CA PRO A 86 -6.71 25.49 -2.64
C PRO A 86 -5.78 24.28 -2.63
N LEU A 87 -4.68 24.31 -1.86
CA LEU A 87 -3.75 23.18 -1.76
C LEU A 87 -4.40 21.93 -1.15
N ILE A 88 -5.21 22.09 -0.10
CA ILE A 88 -5.96 20.99 0.52
C ILE A 88 -6.98 20.43 -0.47
N LEU A 89 -7.73 21.29 -1.18
CA LEU A 89 -8.70 20.86 -2.19
C LEU A 89 -8.03 20.15 -3.35
N LEU A 90 -6.89 20.64 -3.84
CA LEU A 90 -6.08 19.97 -4.86
C LEU A 90 -5.63 18.58 -4.39
N THR A 91 -5.15 18.47 -3.15
CA THR A 91 -4.67 17.20 -2.59
C THR A 91 -5.82 16.19 -2.45
N LEU A 92 -6.99 16.63 -1.99
CA LEU A 92 -8.15 15.77 -1.80
C LEU A 92 -8.73 15.30 -3.15
N THR A 93 -8.79 16.19 -4.13
CA THR A 93 -9.25 15.85 -5.49
C THR A 93 -8.26 14.93 -6.20
N ALA A 94 -6.96 15.26 -6.18
CA ALA A 94 -5.92 14.43 -6.80
C ALA A 94 -5.81 13.05 -6.14
N SER A 95 -5.93 12.94 -4.80
CA SER A 95 -5.94 11.65 -4.11
C SER A 95 -7.18 10.83 -4.44
N THR A 96 -8.36 11.45 -4.49
CA THR A 96 -9.60 10.76 -4.89
C THR A 96 -9.50 10.25 -6.33
N VAL A 97 -9.08 11.10 -7.26
CA VAL A 97 -8.88 10.72 -8.68
C VAL A 97 -7.85 9.60 -8.79
N GLY A 98 -6.69 9.75 -8.16
CA GLY A 98 -5.63 8.75 -8.15
C GLY A 98 -6.10 7.40 -7.62
N PHE A 99 -6.82 7.41 -6.51
CA PHE A 99 -7.37 6.21 -5.90
C PHE A 99 -8.40 5.54 -6.81
N SER A 100 -9.34 6.30 -7.37
CA SER A 100 -10.32 5.78 -8.34
C SER A 100 -9.66 5.17 -9.56
N VAL A 101 -8.67 5.85 -10.14
CA VAL A 101 -7.90 5.36 -11.30
C VAL A 101 -7.20 4.05 -10.95
N TYR A 102 -6.52 3.97 -9.80
CA TYR A 102 -5.87 2.75 -9.36
C TYR A 102 -6.84 1.57 -9.24
N LEU A 103 -8.01 1.79 -8.65
CA LEU A 103 -9.04 0.76 -8.52
C LEU A 103 -9.57 0.30 -9.88
N ILE A 104 -9.82 1.24 -10.81
CA ILE A 104 -10.28 0.94 -12.17
C ILE A 104 -9.24 0.11 -12.91
N PHE A 105 -7.96 0.49 -12.90
CA PHE A 105 -6.90 -0.28 -13.55
C PHE A 105 -6.67 -1.63 -12.87
N SER A 106 -6.73 -1.69 -11.55
CA SER A 106 -6.63 -2.96 -10.82
C SER A 106 -7.76 -3.92 -11.18
N ALA A 107 -8.98 -3.41 -11.36
CA ALA A 107 -10.12 -4.18 -11.83
C ALA A 107 -9.95 -4.59 -13.31
N LEU A 108 -9.47 -3.69 -14.17
CA LEU A 108 -9.23 -3.94 -15.59
C LEU A 108 -8.18 -5.04 -15.82
N PHE A 109 -7.08 -5.01 -15.06
CA PHE A 109 -6.03 -6.04 -15.10
C PHE A 109 -6.40 -7.31 -14.34
N ARG A 110 -7.61 -7.38 -13.76
CA ARG A 110 -8.12 -8.52 -12.97
C ARG A 110 -7.11 -8.95 -11.91
N ILE A 111 -6.65 -7.99 -11.11
CA ILE A 111 -5.76 -8.24 -9.97
C ILE A 111 -6.57 -9.00 -8.91
N GLU A 112 -6.17 -10.24 -8.61
CA GLU A 112 -6.87 -11.16 -7.69
C GLU A 112 -6.93 -10.57 -6.28
N GLU A 113 -5.90 -9.83 -5.87
CA GLU A 113 -5.80 -9.17 -4.58
C GLU A 113 -6.87 -8.09 -4.39
N LEU A 114 -7.35 -7.43 -5.46
CA LEU A 114 -8.45 -6.48 -5.33
C LEU A 114 -9.71 -7.20 -4.82
N GLN A 115 -9.96 -8.42 -5.30
CA GLN A 115 -11.09 -9.21 -4.84
C GLN A 115 -10.91 -9.65 -3.39
N GLU A 116 -9.70 -10.05 -3.00
CA GLU A 116 -9.36 -10.42 -1.62
C GLU A 116 -9.58 -9.23 -0.66
N VAL A 117 -9.08 -8.05 -1.02
CA VAL A 117 -9.25 -6.81 -0.23
C VAL A 117 -10.72 -6.42 -0.13
N VAL A 118 -11.49 -6.50 -1.22
CA VAL A 118 -12.93 -6.21 -1.21
C VAL A 118 -13.69 -7.22 -0.35
N GLN A 119 -13.33 -8.50 -0.37
CA GLN A 119 -13.93 -9.50 0.51
C GLN A 119 -13.65 -9.23 1.99
N ILE A 120 -12.42 -8.84 2.32
CA ILE A 120 -12.05 -8.43 3.69
C ILE A 120 -12.85 -7.19 4.10
N ALA A 121 -12.93 -6.16 3.25
CA ALA A 121 -13.71 -4.96 3.52
C ALA A 121 -15.20 -5.24 3.73
N LYS A 122 -15.79 -6.17 2.95
CA LYS A 122 -17.17 -6.63 3.16
C LYS A 122 -17.33 -7.35 4.50
N LYS A 123 -16.36 -8.16 4.90
CA LYS A 123 -16.35 -8.77 6.24
C LYS A 123 -16.31 -7.69 7.30
N LEU A 124 -15.45 -6.67 7.18
CA LEU A 124 -15.38 -5.48 8.06
C LEU A 124 -16.73 -4.75 8.19
N GLY A 125 -17.45 -4.57 7.09
CA GLY A 125 -18.79 -3.96 7.11
C GLY A 125 -19.84 -4.80 7.84
N ASN A 126 -19.70 -6.12 7.85
CA ASN A 126 -20.66 -7.05 8.47
C ASN A 126 -20.41 -7.30 9.97
N TRP A 127 -19.57 -6.52 10.64
CA TRP A 127 -19.18 -6.77 12.04
C TRP A 127 -20.36 -6.75 13.01
N ARG A 128 -21.38 -5.95 12.69
CA ARG A 128 -22.64 -5.95 13.45
C ARG A 128 -23.37 -7.29 13.40
N LYS A 129 -23.29 -8.03 12.29
CA LYS A 129 -23.91 -9.36 12.15
C LYS A 129 -23.09 -10.46 12.82
N ILE A 130 -21.76 -10.34 12.78
CA ILE A 130 -20.84 -11.32 13.37
C ILE A 130 -20.89 -11.26 14.91
N LEU A 131 -21.05 -10.06 15.50
CA LEU A 131 -21.14 -9.89 16.96
C LEU A 131 -22.50 -10.31 17.54
N VAL A 132 -23.57 -10.33 16.72
CA VAL A 132 -24.91 -10.75 17.14
C VAL A 132 -25.09 -12.27 17.08
N SER A 133 -24.26 -13.00 16.33
CA SER A 133 -24.32 -14.46 16.22
C SER A 133 -23.60 -15.22 17.35
N THR A 134 -23.21 -14.55 18.44
CA THR A 134 -22.57 -15.17 19.61
C THR A 134 -23.55 -15.39 20.78
N ASP A 135 -24.86 -15.25 20.57
CA ASP A 135 -25.84 -15.61 21.61
C ASP A 135 -26.06 -17.13 21.68
N GLU A 136 -25.55 -17.68 22.77
CA GLU A 136 -26.13 -18.74 23.60
C GLU A 136 -26.06 -20.21 23.14
N VAL A 137 -24.95 -20.87 23.51
CA VAL A 137 -25.05 -22.24 24.08
C VAL A 137 -25.29 -22.07 25.58
N ILE A 138 -26.55 -21.85 25.98
CA ILE A 138 -26.94 -22.14 27.36
C ILE A 138 -27.05 -23.66 27.45
N GLU A 139 -26.02 -24.30 28.01
CA GLU A 139 -26.21 -25.65 28.55
C GLU A 139 -27.32 -25.56 29.59
N THR A 140 -28.48 -26.10 29.26
CA THR A 140 -29.51 -26.36 30.25
C THR A 140 -29.00 -27.53 31.10
N PRO A 141 -28.72 -27.36 32.40
CA PRO A 141 -28.39 -28.50 33.23
C PRO A 141 -29.66 -29.34 33.30
N GLY A 142 -29.58 -30.59 32.82
CA GLY A 142 -30.69 -31.52 32.81
C GLY A 142 -31.35 -31.63 34.18
N SER A 143 -32.62 -31.25 34.27
CA SER A 143 -33.48 -31.61 35.38
C SER A 143 -34.26 -32.87 35.03
N ASN A 144 -34.07 -33.88 35.89
CA ASN A 144 -34.85 -35.12 36.08
C ASN A 144 -34.39 -36.35 35.29
#